data_AF-A0A367AL38-F1
#
_entry.id   AF-A0A367AL38-F1
#
_cell.length_a   1.000
_cell.length_b   1.000
_cell.length_c   1.000
_cell.angle_alpha   90.00
_cell.angle_beta   90.00
_cell.angle_gamma   90.00
#
_symmetry.space_group_name_H-M   'P 1'
#
loop_
_entity.id
_entity.type
_entity.pdbx_description
1 polymer ?
#
loop_
_entity_poly.entity_id
_entity_poly.type
_entity_poly.pdbx_seq_one_letter_code
_entity_poly.pdbx_strand_id
1 'polypeptide(L)'
;MAVEQPTRAAGRDVPTALTRYRVMANVVGVLLIALIFVAVPLKHLGGIDGPVAVLGTAHGWLYGLFFLATVDLALRARWTVQGFLVTVVAGTVPFLSFWAERRATRKTRAGERV
;
A
#
# COMPACT_ATOMS: atom_id res chain seq x y z
N MET A 1 42.22 10.98 -8.28
CA MET A 1 41.14 10.25 -8.97
C MET A 1 40.04 10.03 -7.93
N ALA A 2 38.99 10.86 -7.97
CA ALA A 2 37.93 10.85 -6.97
C ALA A 2 37.12 9.55 -7.14
N VAL A 3 37.17 8.69 -6.13
CA VAL A 3 36.29 7.51 -6.05
C VAL A 3 34.87 8.03 -5.95
N GLU A 4 34.07 7.78 -7.00
CA GLU A 4 32.63 7.97 -6.98
C GLU A 4 32.04 7.41 -5.68
N GLN A 5 31.15 8.15 -5.06
CA GLN A 5 30.42 7.73 -3.87
C GLN A 5 28.96 7.47 -4.26
N PRO A 6 28.57 6.29 -4.78
CA PRO A 6 27.17 5.99 -5.09
C PRO A 6 26.33 5.68 -3.84
N THR A 7 26.93 5.55 -2.66
CA THR A 7 26.31 4.84 -1.51
C THR A 7 25.42 5.70 -0.61
N ARG A 8 25.48 7.05 -0.69
CA ARG A 8 24.70 7.94 0.20
C ARG A 8 23.29 8.29 -0.28
N ALA A 9 22.92 7.96 -1.52
CA ALA A 9 21.59 8.26 -2.06
C ALA A 9 20.53 7.24 -1.61
N ALA A 10 20.88 5.94 -1.58
CA ALA A 10 19.93 4.86 -1.29
C ALA A 10 19.23 4.97 0.07
N GLY A 11 19.89 5.55 1.09
CA GLY A 11 19.30 5.75 2.43
C GLY A 11 18.44 7.02 2.56
N ARG A 12 18.61 8.03 1.71
CA ARG A 12 17.89 9.31 1.80
C ARG A 12 16.46 9.25 1.24
N ASP A 13 16.18 8.29 0.37
CA ASP A 13 14.90 8.24 -0.33
C ASP A 13 13.86 7.31 0.33
N VAL A 14 14.29 6.48 1.30
CA VAL A 14 13.40 5.56 2.04
C VAL A 14 12.28 6.31 2.77
N PRO A 15 12.51 7.43 3.48
CA PRO A 15 11.43 8.17 4.14
C PRO A 15 10.36 8.69 3.17
N THR A 16 10.79 9.14 1.99
CA THR A 16 9.89 9.63 0.93
C THR A 16 9.08 8.48 0.32
N ALA A 17 9.74 7.36 -0.01
CA ALA A 17 9.07 6.16 -0.50
C ALA A 17 8.08 5.60 0.54
N LEU A 18 8.47 5.62 1.81
CA LEU A 18 7.61 5.20 2.92
C LEU A 18 6.37 6.09 3.00
N THR A 19 6.52 7.41 2.86
CA THR A 19 5.37 8.33 2.87
C THR A 19 4.40 8.05 1.73
N ARG A 20 4.89 7.83 0.51
CA ARG A 20 4.06 7.46 -0.66
C ARG A 20 3.31 6.16 -0.42
N TYR A 21 4.00 5.13 0.07
CA TYR A 21 3.38 3.86 0.44
C TYR A 21 2.27 4.04 1.49
N ARG A 22 2.53 4.80 2.55
CA ARG A 22 1.54 5.03 3.63
C ARG A 22 0.29 5.74 3.13
N VAL A 23 0.47 6.76 2.28
CA VAL A 23 -0.65 7.47 1.65
C VAL A 23 -1.47 6.48 0.80
N MET A 24 -0.82 5.71 -0.06
CA MET A 24 -1.50 4.74 -0.90
C MET A 24 -2.22 3.64 -0.10
N ALA A 25 -1.57 3.10 0.94
CA ALA A 25 -2.16 2.06 1.79
C ALA A 25 -3.43 2.56 2.50
N ASN A 26 -3.41 3.81 3.01
CA ASN A 26 -4.57 4.43 3.64
C ASN A 26 -5.68 4.72 2.63
N VAL A 27 -5.35 5.27 1.45
CA VAL A 27 -6.34 5.56 0.39
C VAL A 27 -7.03 4.28 -0.06
N VAL A 28 -6.26 3.24 -0.41
CA VAL A 28 -6.80 1.95 -0.82
C VAL A 28 -7.58 1.28 0.30
N GLY A 29 -7.09 1.36 1.54
CA GLY A 29 -7.78 0.79 2.72
C GLY A 29 -9.12 1.44 3.01
N VAL A 30 -9.20 2.78 2.98
CA VAL A 30 -10.46 3.52 3.16
C VAL A 30 -11.43 3.23 2.02
N LEU A 31 -10.94 3.23 0.78
CA LEU A 31 -11.75 2.93 -0.40
C LEU A 31 -12.31 1.51 -0.33
N LEU A 32 -11.51 0.52 0.09
CA LEU A 32 -11.93 -0.87 0.23
C LEU A 32 -12.97 -1.03 1.35
N ILE A 33 -12.83 -0.29 2.46
CA ILE A 33 -13.86 -0.25 3.50
C ILE A 33 -15.16 0.34 2.93
N ALA A 34 -15.11 1.45 2.21
CA ALA A 34 -16.31 2.03 1.59
C ALA A 34 -16.94 1.07 0.57
N LEU A 35 -16.14 0.37 -0.24
CA LEU A 35 -16.63 -0.61 -1.20
C LEU A 35 -17.38 -1.75 -0.50
N ILE A 36 -16.77 -2.36 0.52
CA ILE A 36 -17.33 -3.55 1.18
C ILE A 36 -18.46 -3.22 2.16
N PHE A 37 -18.36 -2.15 2.93
CA PHE A 37 -19.32 -1.83 3.99
C PHE A 37 -20.40 -0.83 3.58
N VAL A 38 -20.27 -0.16 2.43
CA VAL A 38 -21.27 0.78 1.92
C VAL A 38 -21.79 0.32 0.57
N ALA A 39 -20.92 0.14 -0.43
CA ALA A 39 -21.35 -0.13 -1.79
C ALA A 39 -22.02 -1.50 -1.94
N VAL A 40 -21.43 -2.55 -1.35
CA VAL A 40 -21.98 -3.92 -1.40
C VAL A 40 -23.35 -4.02 -0.70
N PRO A 41 -23.54 -3.50 0.54
CA PRO A 41 -24.87 -3.44 1.16
C PRO A 41 -25.87 -2.63 0.34
N LEU A 42 -25.46 -1.49 -0.22
CA LEU A 42 -26.36 -0.66 -1.02
C LEU A 42 -26.80 -1.36 -2.32
N LYS A 43 -25.93 -2.15 -2.93
CA LYS A 43 -26.28 -3.01 -4.06
C LYS A 43 -27.29 -4.08 -3.67
N HIS A 44 -27.02 -4.84 -2.61
CA HIS A 44 -27.84 -6.00 -2.26
C HIS A 44 -29.14 -5.66 -1.52
N LEU A 45 -29.16 -4.59 -0.73
CA LEU A 45 -30.32 -4.15 0.06
C LEU A 45 -31.10 -3.03 -0.62
N GLY A 46 -30.41 -2.15 -1.34
CA GLY A 46 -31.00 -0.97 -1.98
C GLY A 46 -31.20 -1.11 -3.50
N GLY A 47 -30.66 -2.15 -4.14
CA GLY A 47 -30.77 -2.36 -5.58
C GLY A 47 -30.00 -1.35 -6.44
N ILE A 48 -29.03 -0.63 -5.86
CA ILE A 48 -28.26 0.41 -6.57
C ILE A 48 -26.86 -0.11 -6.93
N ASP A 49 -26.63 -0.42 -8.20
CA ASP A 49 -25.35 -0.97 -8.68
C ASP A 49 -24.24 0.07 -8.87
N GLY A 50 -24.60 1.35 -9.09
CA GLY A 50 -23.67 2.42 -9.46
C GLY A 50 -22.45 2.55 -8.53
N PRO A 51 -22.63 2.62 -7.20
CA PRO A 51 -21.52 2.79 -6.26
C PRO A 51 -20.51 1.64 -6.27
N VAL A 52 -20.95 0.39 -6.47
CA VAL A 52 -20.04 -0.76 -6.57
C VAL A 52 -19.20 -0.67 -7.83
N ALA A 53 -19.80 -0.27 -8.96
CA ALA A 53 -19.09 -0.11 -10.22
C ALA A 53 -18.01 0.98 -10.10
N VAL A 54 -18.37 2.16 -9.59
CA VAL A 54 -17.44 3.30 -9.46
C VAL A 54 -16.32 2.99 -8.47
N LEU A 55 -16.66 2.53 -7.27
CA LEU A 55 -15.65 2.28 -6.22
C LEU A 55 -14.79 1.05 -6.54
N GLY A 56 -15.36 0.04 -7.21
CA GLY A 56 -14.63 -1.15 -7.65
C GLY A 56 -13.60 -0.81 -8.73
N THR A 57 -14.00 -0.04 -9.75
CA THR A 57 -13.07 0.44 -10.79
C THR A 57 -11.99 1.35 -10.19
N ALA A 58 -12.36 2.28 -9.30
CA ALA A 58 -11.40 3.13 -8.61
C ALA A 58 -10.39 2.30 -7.79
N HIS A 59 -10.86 1.25 -7.10
CA HIS A 59 -10.01 0.38 -6.31
C HIS A 59 -9.00 -0.36 -7.18
N GLY A 60 -9.40 -0.91 -8.32
CA GLY A 60 -8.48 -1.59 -9.24
C GLY A 60 -7.30 -0.70 -9.66
N TRP A 61 -7.58 0.53 -10.10
CA TRP A 61 -6.54 1.48 -10.50
C TRP A 61 -5.66 1.93 -9.34
N LEU A 62 -6.27 2.30 -8.20
CA LEU A 62 -5.53 2.73 -7.01
C LEU A 62 -4.70 1.60 -6.40
N TYR A 63 -5.17 0.36 -6.49
CA TYR A 63 -4.42 -0.81 -6.06
C TYR A 63 -3.17 -1.03 -6.92
N GLY A 64 -3.25 -0.79 -8.24
CA GLY A 64 -2.07 -0.78 -9.11
C GLY A 64 -1.03 0.27 -8.69
N LEU A 65 -1.47 1.49 -8.38
CA LEU A 65 -0.57 2.54 -7.85
C LEU A 65 0.01 2.17 -6.49
N PHE A 66 -0.78 1.56 -5.61
CA PHE A 66 -0.32 1.05 -4.31
C PHE A 66 0.73 -0.04 -4.48
N PHE A 67 0.54 -0.95 -5.42
CA PHE A 67 1.51 -2.00 -5.74
C PHE A 67 2.84 -1.37 -6.17
N LEU A 68 2.83 -0.40 -7.08
CA LEU A 68 4.04 0.31 -7.50
C LEU A 68 4.74 1.03 -6.34
N ALA A 69 3.98 1.72 -5.48
CA ALA A 69 4.54 2.36 -4.28
C ALA A 69 5.14 1.34 -3.30
N THR A 70 4.53 0.16 -3.18
CA THR A 70 5.03 -0.94 -2.34
C THR A 70 6.29 -1.55 -2.92
N VAL A 71 6.38 -1.73 -4.24
CA VAL A 71 7.59 -2.19 -4.93
C VAL A 71 8.73 -1.18 -4.74
N ASP A 72 8.48 0.12 -4.95
CA ASP A 72 9.47 1.18 -4.76
C ASP A 72 10.03 1.17 -3.33
N LEU A 73 9.15 1.08 -2.32
CA LEU A 73 9.59 0.98 -0.93
C LEU A 73 10.32 -0.33 -0.64
N ALA A 74 9.81 -1.47 -1.11
CA ALA A 74 10.39 -2.79 -0.84
C ALA A 74 11.80 -2.93 -1.41
N LEU A 75 12.04 -2.38 -2.60
CA LEU A 75 13.37 -2.37 -3.23
C LEU A 75 14.33 -1.46 -2.45
N ARG A 76 13.92 -0.24 -2.09
CA ARG A 76 14.77 0.73 -1.36
C ARG A 76 15.07 0.28 0.08
N ALA A 77 14.08 -0.29 0.76
CA ALA A 77 14.19 -0.79 2.14
C ALA A 77 14.65 -2.26 2.22
N ARG A 78 14.97 -2.89 1.08
CA ARG A 78 15.49 -4.26 0.96
C ARG A 78 14.63 -5.30 1.71
N TRP A 79 13.32 -5.22 1.52
CA TRP A 79 12.36 -6.12 2.13
C TRP A 79 12.56 -7.57 1.68
N THR A 80 12.06 -8.51 2.48
CA THR A 80 12.00 -9.91 2.06
C THR A 80 10.85 -10.11 1.07
N VAL A 81 10.95 -11.12 0.19
CA VAL A 81 9.87 -11.48 -0.73
C VAL A 81 8.60 -11.82 0.04
N GLN A 82 8.72 -12.52 1.17
CA GLN A 82 7.59 -12.82 2.05
C GLN A 82 6.94 -11.56 2.61
N GLY A 83 7.71 -10.60 3.11
CA GLY A 83 7.18 -9.33 3.63
C GLY A 83 6.46 -8.51 2.57
N PHE A 84 6.98 -8.50 1.35
CA PHE A 84 6.32 -7.89 0.20
C PHE A 84 4.98 -8.56 -0.13
N LEU A 85 4.97 -9.88 -0.29
CA LEU A 85 3.76 -10.63 -0.64
C LEU A 85 2.67 -10.47 0.42
N VAL A 86 3.03 -10.58 1.71
CA VAL A 86 2.09 -10.38 2.82
C VAL A 86 1.51 -8.96 2.79
N THR A 87 2.33 -7.95 2.48
CA THR A 87 1.86 -6.54 2.40
C THR A 87 0.86 -6.34 1.27
N VAL A 88 1.17 -6.86 0.08
CA VAL A 88 0.32 -6.72 -1.10
C VAL A 88 -1.02 -7.45 -0.89
N VAL A 89 -0.98 -8.68 -0.38
CA VAL A 89 -2.19 -9.46 -0.06
C VAL A 89 -3.02 -8.77 1.04
N ALA A 90 -2.38 -8.29 2.09
CA ALA A 90 -3.06 -7.56 3.16
C ALA A 90 -3.77 -6.28 2.65
N GLY A 91 -3.28 -5.67 1.58
CA GLY A 91 -3.93 -4.53 0.92
C GLY A 91 -5.29 -4.85 0.28
N THR A 92 -5.62 -6.13 0.08
CA THR A 92 -6.90 -6.58 -0.50
C THR A 92 -7.95 -6.96 0.53
N VAL A 93 -7.56 -7.01 1.81
CA VAL A 93 -8.47 -7.35 2.92
C VAL A 93 -8.76 -6.08 3.72
N PRO A 94 -10.04 -5.75 3.97
CA PRO A 94 -10.39 -4.59 4.78
C PRO A 94 -9.73 -4.68 6.16
N PHE A 95 -9.32 -3.54 6.72
CA PHE A 95 -8.56 -3.40 7.97
C PHE A 95 -7.11 -3.92 7.94
N LEU A 96 -6.84 -5.04 7.26
CA LEU A 96 -5.49 -5.61 7.13
C LEU A 96 -4.53 -4.67 6.40
N SER A 97 -5.02 -3.87 5.45
CA SER A 97 -4.21 -2.82 4.80
C SER A 97 -3.58 -1.86 5.81
N PHE A 98 -4.34 -1.44 6.83
CA PHE A 98 -3.84 -0.54 7.88
C PHE A 98 -2.87 -1.24 8.84
N TRP A 99 -3.06 -2.54 9.09
CA TRP A 99 -2.09 -3.32 9.87
C TRP A 99 -0.77 -3.48 9.10
N ALA A 100 -0.83 -3.79 7.81
CA ALA A 100 0.34 -3.92 6.95
C ALA A 100 1.09 -2.58 6.82
N GLU A 101 0.36 -1.46 6.69
CA GLU A 101 0.94 -0.11 6.74
C GLU A 101 1.73 0.11 8.04
N ARG A 102 1.09 -0.12 9.20
CA ARG A 102 1.72 0.10 10.51
C ARG A 102 2.93 -0.80 10.73
N ARG A 103 2.84 -2.07 10.34
CA ARG A 103 3.93 -3.04 10.44
C ARG A 103 5.11 -2.63 9.56
N ALA A 104 4.86 -2.31 8.30
CA ALA A 104 5.89 -1.87 7.35
C ALA A 104 6.57 -0.58 7.81
N THR A 105 5.80 0.40 8.29
CA THR A 105 6.31 1.66 8.84
C THR A 105 7.19 1.42 10.06
N ARG A 106 6.75 0.61 11.02
CA ARG A 106 7.52 0.31 12.24
C ARG A 106 8.85 -0.36 11.90
N LYS A 107 8.83 -1.43 11.10
CA LYS A 107 10.04 -2.17 10.72
C LYS A 107 11.01 -1.32 9.91
N THR A 108 10.51 -0.58 8.92
CA THR A 108 11.35 0.30 8.09
C THR A 108 12.03 1.39 8.93
N ARG A 109 11.33 1.98 9.91
CA ARG A 109 11.93 2.95 10.85
C ARG A 109 12.92 2.34 11.83
N ALA A 110 12.73 1.06 12.19
CA ALA A 110 13.65 0.31 13.03
C ALA A 110 14.88 -0.23 12.26
N GLY A 111 14.95 -0.04 10.94
CA GLY A 111 15.98 -0.63 10.08
C GLY A 111 15.84 -2.15 9.91
N GLU A 112 14.70 -2.71 10.29
CA GLU A 112 14.39 -4.13 10.14
C GLU A 112 13.84 -4.42 8.75
N ARG A 113 14.17 -5.61 8.23
CA ARG A 113 13.55 -6.11 6.99
C ARG A 113 12.10 -6.50 7.25
N VAL A 114 11.22 -6.06 6.36
CA VAL A 114 9.80 -6.44 6.38
C VAL A 114 9.62 -7.89 6.02
#